data_AF-A0AAP9IG31-F1
#
_entry.id   AF-A0AAP9IG31-F1
#
_cell.length_a   1.000
_cell.length_b   1.000
_cell.length_c   1.000
_cell.angle_alpha   90.00
_cell.angle_beta   90.00
_cell.angle_gamma   90.00
#
_symmetry.space_group_name_H-M   'P 1'
#
loop_
_entity.id
_entity.type
_entity.pdbx_description
1 polymer ?
#
loop_
_entity_poly.entity_id
_entity_poly.type
_entity_poly.pdbx_seq_one_letter_code
_entity_poly.pdbx_strand_id
1 'polypeptide(L)'
;MKLNSSLLIEKKDRNCFFVGEYRKDREEYLKSIDSLLKKNEYISDFYLIDRKNEGGNYFNGKQLNYEENIEKVISSEIVVEINHKGQDGLTLRTIEALTFNKKIITNNIKVMDYDFYTPNRFFILDYDTEDNFHTFLSCKIEEEKIEIIKKHTAEHMLQHIKKDFDLF
;
A
#
# COMPACT_ATOMS: atom_id res chain seq x y z
N MET A 1 34.78 -13.50 5.06
CA MET A 1 34.74 -12.08 4.63
C MET A 1 33.68 -11.41 5.48
N LYS A 2 34.07 -10.66 6.51
CA LYS A 2 33.11 -9.98 7.41
C LYS A 2 32.49 -8.83 6.63
N LEU A 3 31.18 -8.90 6.36
CA LEU A 3 30.45 -7.71 5.91
C LEU A 3 30.57 -6.65 7.01
N ASN A 4 31.08 -5.48 6.66
CA ASN A 4 31.09 -4.32 7.54
C ASN A 4 29.65 -3.90 7.84
N SER A 5 29.16 -4.29 9.02
CA SER A 5 27.85 -3.93 9.57
C SER A 5 27.70 -2.44 9.86
N SER A 6 28.78 -1.65 9.73
CA SER A 6 28.80 -0.21 9.99
C SER A 6 28.41 0.66 8.78
N LEU A 7 28.16 0.08 7.59
CA LEU A 7 27.63 0.81 6.43
C LEU A 7 26.10 0.62 6.21
N LEU A 8 25.46 -0.22 7.02
CA LEU A 8 24.04 -0.58 6.90
C LEU A 8 23.10 0.29 7.77
N ILE A 9 23.63 1.34 8.42
CA ILE A 9 22.89 2.10 9.44
C ILE A 9 22.33 3.45 8.94
N GLU A 10 22.61 3.91 7.71
CA GLU A 10 22.14 5.26 7.28
C GLU A 10 21.55 5.34 5.85
N LYS A 11 20.48 4.58 5.61
CA LYS A 11 19.39 5.05 4.76
C LYS A 11 18.09 4.58 5.41
N LYS A 12 17.43 5.48 6.14
CA LYS A 12 16.04 5.27 6.56
C LYS A 12 15.27 5.06 5.25
N ASP A 13 14.61 3.91 5.10
CA ASP A 13 13.96 3.45 3.86
C ASP A 13 12.82 4.38 3.43
N ARG A 14 13.14 5.57 2.91
CA ARG A 14 12.18 6.52 2.36
C ARG A 14 11.72 6.04 0.98
N ASN A 15 11.01 4.93 0.94
CA ASN A 15 10.51 4.33 -0.28
C ASN A 15 9.00 4.08 -0.20
N CYS A 16 8.37 4.19 -1.36
CA CYS A 16 6.95 3.97 -1.54
C CYS A 16 6.75 2.94 -2.64
N PHE A 17 6.11 1.81 -2.32
CA PHE A 17 5.98 0.68 -3.22
C PHE A 17 4.58 0.58 -3.84
N PHE A 18 4.54 0.23 -5.12
CA PHE A 18 3.32 -0.16 -5.81
C PHE A 18 3.62 -1.22 -6.89
N VAL A 19 2.74 -2.21 -7.03
CA VAL A 19 2.69 -3.09 -8.20
C VAL A 19 1.26 -3.30 -8.67
N GLY A 20 1.03 -3.29 -9.98
CA GLY A 20 -0.28 -3.59 -10.54
C GLY A 20 -0.29 -3.65 -12.06
N GLU A 21 -1.41 -4.11 -12.62
CA GLU A 21 -1.64 -4.01 -14.06
C GLU A 21 -1.64 -2.55 -14.51
N TYR A 22 -1.18 -2.27 -15.72
CA TYR A 22 -1.30 -0.94 -16.30
C TYR A 22 -2.77 -0.56 -16.50
N ARG A 23 -3.12 0.66 -16.06
CA ARG A 23 -4.36 1.36 -16.37
C ARG A 23 -4.04 2.85 -16.43
N LYS A 24 -4.63 3.56 -17.38
CA LYS A 24 -4.37 5.00 -17.56
C LYS A 24 -4.63 5.82 -16.29
N ASP A 25 -5.77 5.59 -15.64
CA ASP A 25 -6.14 6.32 -14.42
C ASP A 25 -5.23 5.98 -13.23
N ARG A 26 -4.74 4.73 -13.16
CA ARG A 26 -3.74 4.32 -12.17
C ARG A 26 -2.40 5.02 -12.39
N GLU A 27 -1.95 5.13 -13.64
CA GLU A 27 -0.72 5.87 -13.96
C GLU A 27 -0.83 7.36 -13.57
N GLU A 28 -2.00 7.97 -13.77
CA GLU A 28 -2.27 9.36 -13.37
C GLU A 28 -2.18 9.55 -11.84
N TYR A 29 -2.75 8.63 -11.06
CA TYR A 29 -2.55 8.61 -9.60
C TYR A 29 -1.08 8.44 -9.23
N LEU A 30 -0.39 7.47 -9.83
CA LEU A 30 1.03 7.22 -9.52
C LEU A 30 1.93 8.42 -9.86
N LYS A 31 1.67 9.16 -10.95
CA LYS A 31 2.39 10.41 -11.27
C LYS A 31 2.17 11.49 -10.21
N SER A 32 0.95 11.61 -9.70
CA SER A 32 0.62 12.58 -8.65
C SER A 32 1.31 12.22 -7.34
N ILE A 33 1.26 10.94 -6.95
CA ILE A 33 1.95 10.41 -5.77
C ILE A 33 3.47 10.56 -5.91
N ASP A 34 4.06 10.21 -7.05
CA ASP A 34 5.49 10.34 -7.32
C ASP A 34 5.97 11.79 -7.18
N SER A 35 5.15 12.75 -7.62
CA SER A 35 5.43 14.18 -7.46
C SER A 35 5.42 14.61 -5.99
N LEU A 36 4.44 14.16 -5.20
CA LEU A 36 4.34 14.40 -3.75
C LEU A 36 5.53 13.78 -3.00
N LEU A 37 5.89 12.54 -3.33
CA LEU A 37 7.00 11.81 -2.72
C LEU A 37 8.34 12.50 -3.01
N LYS A 38 8.60 12.87 -4.27
CA LYS A 38 9.84 13.53 -4.68
C LYS A 38 10.06 14.87 -3.97
N LYS A 39 9.00 15.68 -3.80
CA LYS A 39 9.06 16.93 -3.02
C LYS A 39 9.49 16.71 -1.57
N ASN A 40 9.22 15.53 -1.02
CA ASN A 40 9.52 15.15 0.36
C ASN A 40 10.70 14.17 0.47
N GLU A 41 11.51 14.04 -0.59
CA GLU A 41 12.70 13.18 -0.63
C GLU A 41 12.41 11.67 -0.41
N TYR A 42 11.23 11.21 -0.84
CA TYR A 42 10.89 9.79 -0.94
C TYR A 42 11.12 9.26 -2.36
N ILE A 43 11.43 7.97 -2.44
CA ILE A 43 11.70 7.23 -3.68
C ILE A 43 10.48 6.41 -4.05
N SER A 44 9.96 6.60 -5.26
CA SER A 44 8.88 5.79 -5.82
C SER A 44 9.43 4.50 -6.42
N ASP A 45 8.98 3.36 -5.92
CA ASP A 45 9.30 2.02 -6.41
C ASP A 45 8.04 1.39 -7.04
N PHE A 46 7.64 1.94 -8.20
CA PHE A 46 6.38 1.60 -8.86
C PHE A 46 6.59 0.65 -10.04
N TYR A 47 5.74 -0.37 -10.12
CA TYR A 47 5.76 -1.42 -11.14
C TYR A 47 4.38 -1.53 -11.81
N LEU A 48 4.28 -1.08 -13.06
CA LEU A 48 3.11 -1.32 -13.91
C LEU A 48 3.39 -2.45 -14.90
N ILE A 49 2.44 -3.38 -15.01
CA ILE A 49 2.50 -4.52 -15.94
C ILE A 49 1.64 -4.19 -17.16
N ASP A 50 2.28 -3.93 -18.28
CA ASP A 50 1.62 -3.65 -19.56
C ASP A 50 1.29 -4.94 -20.31
N ARG A 51 0.13 -5.54 -20.02
CA ARG A 51 -0.32 -6.77 -20.69
C ARG A 51 -0.81 -6.53 -22.12
N LYS A 52 -1.14 -5.28 -22.46
CA LYS A 52 -1.77 -4.90 -23.73
C LYS A 52 -0.81 -4.18 -24.69
N ASN A 53 0.44 -3.94 -24.26
CA ASN A 53 1.45 -3.16 -24.98
C ASN A 53 0.95 -1.74 -25.30
N GLU A 54 0.28 -1.11 -24.34
CA GLU A 54 -0.29 0.24 -24.47
C GLU A 54 0.77 1.36 -24.40
N GLY A 55 1.96 1.11 -23.84
CA GLY A 55 2.92 2.19 -23.58
C GLY A 55 2.58 2.99 -22.31
N GLY A 56 3.57 3.70 -21.73
CA GLY A 56 3.39 4.39 -20.44
C GLY A 56 4.65 4.48 -19.57
N ASN A 57 4.51 5.01 -18.35
CA ASN A 57 5.57 5.09 -17.34
C ASN A 57 5.54 3.89 -16.37
N TYR A 58 6.62 3.72 -15.60
CA TYR A 58 6.75 2.72 -14.53
C TYR A 58 6.70 1.25 -15.00
N PHE A 59 7.00 0.98 -16.27
CA PHE A 59 7.13 -0.39 -16.77
C PHE A 59 8.51 -0.96 -16.47
N ASN A 60 8.55 -2.02 -15.68
CA ASN A 60 9.82 -2.58 -15.18
C ASN A 60 10.21 -3.91 -15.84
N GLY A 61 9.61 -4.27 -16.98
CA GLY A 61 10.00 -5.41 -17.84
C GLY A 61 9.92 -6.82 -17.22
N LYS A 62 9.76 -6.91 -15.89
CA LYS A 62 9.65 -8.14 -15.11
C LYS A 62 8.36 -8.10 -14.29
N GLN A 63 7.55 -9.16 -14.44
CA GLN A 63 6.43 -9.42 -13.55
C GLN A 63 6.96 -9.91 -12.21
N LEU A 64 6.58 -9.25 -11.12
CA LEU A 64 6.88 -9.73 -9.78
C LEU A 64 6.01 -10.93 -9.46
N ASN A 65 6.61 -11.98 -8.92
CA ASN A 65 5.85 -13.06 -8.29
C ASN A 65 5.35 -12.60 -6.91
N TYR A 66 4.55 -13.44 -6.25
CA TYR A 66 3.96 -13.08 -4.96
C TYR A 66 5.00 -12.92 -3.83
N GLU A 67 6.01 -13.79 -3.78
CA GLU A 67 7.09 -13.70 -2.77
C GLU A 67 7.87 -12.39 -2.94
N GLU A 68 8.22 -12.03 -4.18
CA GLU A 68 8.87 -10.76 -4.50
C GLU A 68 7.99 -9.56 -4.13
N ASN A 69 6.68 -9.63 -4.34
CA ASN A 69 5.73 -8.59 -3.87
C ASN A 69 5.78 -8.43 -2.36
N ILE A 70 5.78 -9.53 -1.60
CA ILE A 70 5.84 -9.49 -0.14
C ILE A 70 7.18 -8.93 0.34
N GLU A 71 8.31 -9.31 -0.27
CA GLU A 71 9.62 -8.72 0.04
C GLU A 71 9.66 -7.20 -0.21
N LYS A 72 9.02 -6.75 -1.30
CA LYS A 72 8.87 -5.32 -1.61
C LYS A 72 7.99 -4.60 -0.60
N VAL A 73 6.87 -5.19 -0.19
CA VAL A 73 6.03 -4.63 0.88
C VAL A 73 6.83 -4.52 2.18
N ILE A 74 7.51 -5.59 2.61
CA ILE A 74 8.30 -5.61 3.86
C ILE A 74 9.42 -4.55 3.85
N SER A 75 10.10 -4.38 2.72
CA SER A 75 11.18 -3.38 2.57
C SER A 75 10.68 -1.96 2.32
N SER A 76 9.38 -1.75 2.10
CA SER A 76 8.80 -0.42 1.92
C SER A 76 8.42 0.25 3.25
N GLU A 77 8.49 1.58 3.32
CA GLU A 77 7.88 2.36 4.40
C GLU A 77 6.40 2.65 4.11
N ILE A 78 6.08 2.94 2.84
CA ILE A 78 4.75 3.29 2.38
C ILE A 78 4.32 2.33 1.26
N VAL A 79 3.07 1.89 1.30
CA VAL A 79 2.44 1.08 0.26
C VAL A 79 1.30 1.88 -0.38
N VAL A 80 1.17 1.82 -1.70
CA VAL A 80 0.07 2.47 -2.43
C VAL A 80 -1.03 1.47 -2.77
N GLU A 81 -2.29 1.82 -2.52
CA GLU A 81 -3.47 1.11 -3.01
C GLU A 81 -4.23 2.01 -4.01
N ILE A 82 -4.56 1.48 -5.19
CA ILE A 82 -5.39 2.20 -6.18
C ILE A 82 -6.49 1.25 -6.64
N ASN A 83 -7.68 1.45 -6.09
CA ASN A 83 -8.90 0.72 -6.41
C ASN A 83 -9.43 1.08 -7.80
N HIS A 84 -10.24 0.18 -8.38
CA HIS A 84 -11.09 0.53 -9.51
C HIS A 84 -12.15 1.54 -9.09
N LYS A 85 -12.55 2.42 -10.01
CA LYS A 85 -13.67 3.33 -9.79
C LYS A 85 -14.93 2.52 -9.43
N GLY A 86 -15.54 2.83 -8.30
CA GLY A 86 -16.72 2.13 -7.76
C GLY A 86 -16.41 0.90 -6.90
N GLN A 87 -15.12 0.58 -6.66
CA GLN A 87 -14.74 -0.45 -5.69
C GLN A 87 -14.45 0.18 -4.33
N ASP A 88 -15.32 -0.13 -3.37
CA ASP A 88 -15.28 0.41 -2.01
C ASP A 88 -14.64 -0.55 -0.98
N GLY A 89 -14.49 -1.83 -1.34
CA GLY A 89 -13.91 -2.86 -0.47
C GLY A 89 -12.39 -2.76 -0.36
N LEU A 90 -11.86 -3.26 0.77
CA LEU A 90 -10.42 -3.42 0.96
C LEU A 90 -9.83 -4.35 -0.10
N THR A 91 -8.63 -4.03 -0.57
CA THR A 91 -7.82 -4.99 -1.32
C THR A 91 -6.92 -5.79 -0.39
N LEU A 92 -6.38 -6.91 -0.89
CA LEU A 92 -5.36 -7.68 -0.20
C LEU A 92 -4.16 -6.81 0.20
N ARG A 93 -3.82 -5.78 -0.59
CA ARG A 93 -2.70 -4.89 -0.33
C ARG A 93 -2.87 -4.08 0.95
N THR A 94 -4.10 -3.64 1.24
CA THR A 94 -4.38 -2.96 2.51
C THR A 94 -4.17 -3.92 3.69
N ILE A 95 -4.57 -5.18 3.54
CA ILE A 95 -4.36 -6.20 4.59
C ILE A 95 -2.88 -6.56 4.75
N GLU A 96 -2.13 -6.73 3.66
CA GLU A 96 -0.68 -6.95 3.67
C GLU A 96 0.04 -5.77 4.35
N ALA A 97 -0.31 -4.54 3.98
CA ALA A 97 0.28 -3.33 4.56
C ALA A 97 -0.03 -3.20 6.06
N LEU A 98 -1.26 -3.49 6.50
CA LEU A 98 -1.60 -3.55 7.92
C LEU A 98 -0.78 -4.62 8.65
N THR A 99 -0.66 -5.82 8.06
CA THR A 99 0.09 -6.96 8.62
C THR A 99 1.56 -6.63 8.83
N PHE A 100 2.19 -5.93 7.88
CA PHE A 100 3.59 -5.53 7.97
C PHE A 100 3.79 -4.12 8.54
N ASN A 101 2.77 -3.57 9.20
CA ASN A 101 2.79 -2.27 9.85
C ASN A 101 3.29 -1.13 8.93
N LYS A 102 2.70 -1.00 7.75
CA LYS A 102 3.06 0.01 6.74
C LYS A 102 2.11 1.20 6.78
N LYS A 103 2.61 2.35 6.32
CA LYS A 103 1.76 3.48 5.94
C LYS A 103 1.13 3.20 4.57
N ILE A 104 -0.05 3.73 4.34
CA ILE A 104 -0.88 3.43 3.17
C ILE A 104 -1.32 4.73 2.52
N ILE A 105 -1.02 4.88 1.22
CA ILE A 105 -1.64 5.88 0.36
C ILE A 105 -2.76 5.17 -0.41
N THR A 106 -4.00 5.64 -0.34
CA THR A 106 -5.14 4.98 -1.02
C THR A 106 -6.08 5.97 -1.69
N ASN A 107 -6.77 5.57 -2.76
CA ASN A 107 -7.93 6.31 -3.29
C ASN A 107 -9.27 5.79 -2.73
N ASN A 108 -9.25 4.83 -1.81
CA ASN A 108 -10.45 4.31 -1.18
C ASN A 108 -10.81 5.13 0.07
N ILE A 109 -11.68 6.13 -0.07
CA ILE A 109 -12.15 6.95 1.06
C ILE A 109 -12.88 6.13 2.14
N LYS A 110 -13.42 4.95 1.79
CA LYS A 110 -14.15 4.09 2.74
C LYS A 110 -13.27 3.46 3.80
N VAL A 111 -11.94 3.55 3.69
CA VAL A 111 -11.05 3.12 4.78
C VAL A 111 -11.36 3.83 6.10
N MET A 112 -11.92 5.04 6.08
CA MET A 112 -12.36 5.77 7.28
C MET A 112 -13.47 5.06 8.08
N ASP A 113 -14.22 4.16 7.45
CA ASP A 113 -15.31 3.41 8.09
C ASP A 113 -14.80 2.16 8.85
N TYR A 114 -13.50 1.84 8.77
CA TYR A 114 -12.89 0.66 9.39
C TYR A 114 -12.26 0.98 10.75
N ASP A 115 -12.24 -0.01 11.65
CA ASP A 115 -11.75 0.11 13.03
C ASP A 115 -10.22 0.29 13.16
N PHE A 116 -9.46 0.04 12.08
CA PHE A 116 -8.01 0.27 12.00
C PHE A 116 -7.63 1.64 11.41
N TYR A 117 -8.60 2.49 11.04
CA TYR A 117 -8.29 3.78 10.43
C TYR A 117 -7.61 4.73 11.41
N THR A 118 -6.53 5.36 10.94
CA THR A 118 -5.90 6.50 11.60
C THR A 118 -5.25 7.40 10.54
N PRO A 119 -5.35 8.73 10.68
CA PRO A 119 -4.68 9.67 9.77
C PRO A 119 -3.14 9.55 9.80
N ASN A 120 -2.58 8.91 10.83
CA ASN A 120 -1.14 8.65 10.90
C ASN A 120 -0.72 7.50 9.98
N ARG A 121 -1.63 6.59 9.63
CA ARG A 121 -1.37 5.40 8.81
C ARG A 121 -1.87 5.57 7.39
N PHE A 122 -2.96 6.30 7.19
CA PHE A 122 -3.61 6.45 5.89
C PHE A 122 -3.47 7.88 5.38
N PHE A 123 -3.14 7.99 4.09
CA PHE A 123 -3.30 9.20 3.30
C PHE A 123 -4.25 8.91 2.14
N ILE A 124 -5.36 9.64 2.06
CA ILE A 124 -6.46 9.40 1.13
C ILE A 124 -6.36 10.39 -0.03
N LEU A 125 -6.09 9.87 -1.22
CA LEU A 125 -6.02 10.63 -2.47
C LEU A 125 -7.35 11.31 -2.76
N ASP A 126 -7.29 12.52 -3.31
CA ASP A 126 -8.44 13.37 -3.63
C ASP A 126 -9.30 13.80 -2.41
N TYR A 127 -8.87 13.49 -1.18
CA TYR A 127 -9.54 13.87 0.06
C TYR A 127 -8.60 14.66 0.99
N ASP A 128 -7.41 14.12 1.24
CA ASP A 128 -6.41 14.72 2.11
C ASP A 128 -5.62 15.83 1.39
N THR A 129 -5.22 16.84 2.16
CA THR A 129 -4.43 17.98 1.67
C THR A 129 -2.92 17.72 1.72
N GLU A 130 -2.11 18.61 1.13
CA GLU A 130 -0.64 18.52 1.23
C GLU A 130 -0.15 18.66 2.69
N ASP A 131 -0.86 19.42 3.54
CA ASP A 131 -0.57 19.51 4.98
C ASP A 131 -0.83 18.18 5.71
N ASN A 132 -1.89 17.47 5.32
CA ASN A 132 -2.15 16.12 5.82
C ASN A 132 -1.02 15.17 5.39
N PHE A 133 -0.47 15.32 4.19
CA PHE A 133 0.65 14.50 3.72
C PHE A 133 1.91 14.68 4.59
N HIS A 134 2.25 15.92 4.96
CA HIS A 134 3.37 16.17 5.89
C HIS A 134 3.15 15.53 7.26
N THR A 135 1.94 15.58 7.79
CA THR A 135 1.56 14.90 9.04
C THR A 135 1.68 13.39 8.88
N PHE A 136 1.14 12.84 7.80
CA PHE A 136 1.24 11.44 7.45
C PHE A 136 2.69 10.95 7.36
N LEU A 137 3.62 11.72 6.78
CA LEU A 137 5.03 11.30 6.71
C LEU A 137 5.75 11.37 8.06
N SER A 138 5.44 12.37 8.89
CA SER A 138 6.18 12.65 10.13
C SER A 138 5.67 11.87 11.34
N CYS A 139 4.38 11.54 11.38
CA CYS A 139 3.78 10.84 12.51
C CYS A 139 4.22 9.38 12.59
N LYS A 140 4.49 8.91 13.81
CA LYS A 140 4.69 7.48 14.05
C LYS A 140 3.37 6.73 13.91
N ILE A 141 3.47 5.49 13.42
CA ILE A 141 2.38 4.53 13.42
C ILE A 141 2.62 3.51 14.53
N GLU A 142 1.53 3.07 15.16
CA GLU A 142 1.53 1.98 16.12
C GLU A 142 1.11 0.70 15.42
N GLU A 143 1.73 -0.44 15.76
CA GLU A 143 1.30 -1.74 15.23
C GLU A 143 -0.18 -1.98 15.48
N GLU A 144 -0.89 -2.45 14.46
CA GLU A 144 -2.31 -2.76 14.60
C GLU A 144 -2.50 -4.10 15.31
N LYS A 145 -3.56 -4.21 16.11
CA LYS A 145 -3.91 -5.44 16.82
C LYS A 145 -4.21 -6.54 15.83
N ILE A 146 -3.58 -7.70 16.03
CA ILE A 146 -3.74 -8.86 15.15
C ILE A 146 -5.19 -9.32 15.06
N GLU A 147 -5.99 -9.12 16.11
CA GLU A 147 -7.42 -9.42 16.14
C GLU A 147 -8.21 -8.57 15.16
N ILE A 148 -7.84 -7.30 14.97
CA ILE A 148 -8.48 -6.39 14.01
C ILE A 148 -8.12 -6.85 12.59
N ILE A 149 -6.84 -7.09 12.31
CA ILE A 149 -6.39 -7.56 10.99
C ILE A 149 -7.09 -8.89 10.63
N LYS A 150 -7.19 -9.82 11.58
CA LYS A 150 -7.84 -11.13 11.38
C LYS A 150 -9.29 -11.02 10.90
N LYS A 151 -10.05 -9.99 11.32
CA LYS A 151 -11.44 -9.78 10.86
C LYS A 151 -11.55 -9.60 9.35
N HIS A 152 -10.47 -9.17 8.70
CA HIS A 152 -10.45 -8.90 7.26
C HIS A 152 -9.73 -9.99 6.45
N THR A 153 -9.43 -11.13 7.07
CA THR A 153 -8.81 -12.28 6.38
C THR A 153 -9.85 -13.13 5.65
N ALA A 154 -9.42 -13.81 4.60
CA ALA A 154 -10.26 -14.75 3.86
C ALA A 154 -10.83 -15.86 4.75
N GLU A 155 -10.04 -16.34 5.72
CA GLU A 155 -10.48 -17.35 6.69
C GLU A 155 -11.64 -16.83 7.55
N HIS A 156 -11.51 -15.64 8.12
CA HIS A 156 -12.57 -15.06 8.94
C HIS A 156 -13.84 -14.75 8.13
N MET A 157 -13.68 -14.20 6.92
CA MET A 157 -14.80 -13.98 6.00
C MET A 157 -15.55 -15.29 5.69
N LEU A 158 -14.81 -16.38 5.44
CA LEU A 158 -15.41 -17.70 5.20
C LEU A 158 -16.16 -18.21 6.44
N GLN A 159 -15.62 -18.03 7.65
CA GLN A 159 -16.29 -18.40 8.90
C GLN A 159 -17.60 -17.62 9.08
N HIS A 160 -17.61 -16.32 8.78
CA HIS A 160 -18.80 -15.48 8.84
C HIS A 160 -19.87 -15.91 7.83
N ILE A 161 -19.49 -16.14 6.58
CA ILE A 161 -20.42 -16.64 5.56
C ILE A 161 -21.01 -17.99 5.99
N LYS A 162 -20.19 -18.90 6.52
CA LYS A 162 -20.71 -20.18 7.02
C LYS A 162 -21.76 -20.00 8.10
N LYS A 163 -21.50 -19.11 9.06
CA LYS A 163 -22.43 -18.81 10.15
C LYS A 163 -23.71 -18.15 9.65
N ASP A 164 -23.63 -17.19 8.74
CA ASP A 164 -24.78 -16.42 8.27
C ASP A 164 -25.72 -17.24 7.37
N PHE A 165 -25.20 -18.30 6.74
CA PHE A 165 -25.95 -19.19 5.87
C PHE A 165 -26.17 -20.59 6.45
N ASP A 166 -25.93 -20.78 7.75
CA ASP A 166 -26.04 -22.09 8.45
C ASP A 166 -25.29 -23.25 7.76
N LEU A 167 -24.15 -22.94 7.13
CA LEU A 167 -23.31 -23.91 6.43
C LEU A 167 -22.28 -24.52 7.41
N PHE A 168 -22.67 -25.61 8.07
CA PHE A 168 -21.89 -26.41 9.05
C PHE A 168 -21.40 -25.68 10.31
#